data_AF-A0A382MRZ6-F1
#
_entry.id   AF-A0A382MRZ6-F1
#
_cell.length_a   1.000
_cell.length_b   1.000
_cell.length_c   1.000
_cell.angle_alpha   90.00
_cell.angle_beta   90.00
_cell.angle_gamma   90.00
#
_symmetry.space_group_name_H-M   'P 1'
#
loop_
_entity.id
_entity.type
_entity.pdbx_description
1 polymer ?
#
loop_
_entity_poly.entity_id
_entity_poly.type
_entity_poly.pdbx_seq_one_letter_code
_entity_poly.pdbx_strand_id
1 'polypeptide(L)'
;LVGGRYRFNQNVLAALTGSRFSAELDGREFPLFEGVQVKKGQELDIGPSQEGARCFLTVRGGFDVASVLGSRSTHMMTKLGGHGGRPLEKGDQLNFGVPSPDKEPEKMDKKLKFDRSVLRVTKGLQHDWFDPDVWDEFIRERFTVSQRSNRMGLRTEGPRIGATVKKDVLTEGLPIGAVQVPSGGRPIISFVDHQTTGGYPKIANVVTADLRKVGQLKPGDVFQFRPVSMSEAEKLYFDQESFFQQHTTSGS
;
A
#
# COMPACT_ATOMS: atom_id res chain seq x y z
N LEU A 1 -3.81 -10.95 -5.15
CA LEU A 1 -4.83 -11.33 -4.13
C LEU A 1 -4.65 -12.76 -3.63
N VAL A 2 -3.68 -13.51 -4.15
CA VAL A 2 -3.22 -14.80 -3.64
C VAL A 2 -1.71 -14.66 -3.39
N GLY A 3 -1.19 -15.41 -2.42
CA GLY A 3 0.25 -15.53 -2.21
C GLY A 3 0.86 -16.62 -3.09
N GLY A 4 1.74 -17.43 -2.49
CA GLY A 4 2.40 -18.56 -3.12
C GLY A 4 2.93 -19.53 -2.08
N ARG A 5 3.64 -20.57 -2.55
CA ARG A 5 4.32 -21.55 -1.70
C ARG A 5 5.81 -21.28 -1.65
N TYR A 6 6.35 -21.26 -0.44
CA TYR A 6 7.74 -20.92 -0.18
C TYR A 6 8.37 -22.02 0.68
N ARG A 7 9.40 -22.68 0.14
CA ARG A 7 10.22 -23.65 0.86
C ARG A 7 11.44 -22.95 1.45
N PHE A 8 11.68 -23.16 2.74
CA PHE A 8 12.80 -22.54 3.44
C PHE A 8 14.03 -23.45 3.40
N ASN A 9 15.14 -22.97 2.84
CA ASN A 9 16.38 -23.76 2.71
C ASN A 9 17.33 -23.64 3.92
N GLN A 10 16.97 -22.83 4.91
CA GLN A 10 17.67 -22.67 6.18
C GLN A 10 16.68 -22.28 7.28
N ASN A 11 17.13 -22.37 8.54
CA ASN A 11 16.33 -21.92 9.69
C ASN A 11 16.23 -20.39 9.66
N VAL A 12 15.03 -19.84 9.83
CA VAL A 12 14.79 -18.40 9.84
C VAL A 12 13.61 -18.04 10.74
N LEU A 13 13.65 -16.84 11.32
CA LEU A 13 12.50 -16.23 11.97
C LEU A 13 11.72 -15.44 10.93
N ALA A 14 10.47 -15.84 10.67
CA ALA A 14 9.59 -15.22 9.69
C ALA A 14 8.33 -14.66 10.32
N ALA A 15 7.71 -13.65 9.71
CA ALA A 15 6.42 -13.12 10.15
C ALA A 15 5.55 -12.76 8.94
N LEU A 16 4.23 -12.88 9.12
CA LEU A 16 3.24 -12.36 8.19
C LEU A 16 2.56 -11.14 8.78
N THR A 17 2.39 -10.09 7.98
CA THR A 17 1.69 -8.86 8.36
C THR A 17 0.81 -8.34 7.21
N GLY A 18 0.09 -7.24 7.42
CA GLY A 18 -0.84 -6.67 6.45
C GLY A 18 -2.24 -7.26 6.61
N SER A 19 -2.90 -7.59 5.51
CA SER A 19 -4.22 -8.22 5.56
C SER A 19 -4.15 -9.71 5.83
N ARG A 20 -5.23 -10.27 6.40
CA ARG A 20 -5.37 -11.71 6.59
C ARG A 20 -5.46 -12.43 5.24
N PHE A 21 -4.56 -13.39 5.06
CA PHE A 21 -4.56 -14.40 4.00
C PHE A 21 -4.64 -15.76 4.68
N SER A 22 -5.19 -16.78 4.03
CA SER A 22 -4.99 -18.15 4.51
C SER A 22 -3.49 -18.46 4.44
N ALA A 23 -2.89 -18.87 5.55
CA ALA A 23 -1.47 -19.18 5.59
C ALA A 23 -1.21 -20.40 6.46
N GLU A 24 -0.42 -21.35 5.95
CA GLU A 24 -0.11 -22.61 6.64
C GLU A 24 1.37 -22.95 6.50
N LEU A 25 1.99 -23.40 7.59
CA LEU A 25 3.34 -23.96 7.61
C LEU A 25 3.23 -25.47 7.84
N ASP A 26 3.56 -26.26 6.83
CA ASP A 26 3.37 -27.72 6.81
C ASP A 26 1.96 -28.16 7.29
N GLY A 27 0.92 -27.45 6.83
CA GLY A 27 -0.49 -27.72 7.14
C GLY A 27 -0.99 -27.19 8.50
N ARG A 28 -0.18 -26.42 9.23
CA ARG A 28 -0.59 -25.75 10.48
C ARG A 28 -0.74 -24.25 10.26
N GLU A 29 -1.79 -23.64 10.82
CA GLU A 29 -2.04 -22.20 10.67
C GLU A 29 -0.81 -21.37 11.04
N PHE A 30 -0.38 -20.49 10.12
CA PHE A 30 0.69 -19.55 10.35
C PHE A 30 0.13 -18.22 10.88
N PRO A 31 0.51 -17.77 12.09
CA PRO A 31 -0.09 -16.60 12.71
C PRO A 31 0.29 -15.28 12.02
N LEU A 32 -0.63 -14.31 12.05
CA LEU A 32 -0.43 -12.93 11.61
C LEU A 32 0.11 -12.09 12.79
N PHE A 33 1.04 -11.16 12.51
CA PHE A 33 1.67 -10.25 13.47
C PHE A 33 2.52 -10.93 14.56
N GLU A 34 3.01 -12.14 14.28
CA GLU A 34 3.84 -12.92 15.20
C GLU A 34 5.07 -13.47 14.49
N GLY A 35 6.22 -13.43 15.16
CA GLY A 35 7.45 -14.06 14.68
C GLY A 35 7.41 -15.57 14.92
N VAL A 36 7.63 -16.35 13.86
CA VAL A 36 7.59 -17.81 13.87
C VAL A 36 8.94 -18.35 13.42
N GLN A 37 9.49 -19.27 14.21
CA GLN A 37 10.70 -20.01 13.81
C GLN A 37 10.33 -21.04 12.75
N VAL A 38 10.82 -20.83 11.53
CA VAL A 38 10.65 -21.73 10.40
C VAL A 38 11.96 -22.51 10.21
N LYS A 39 11.87 -23.83 10.23
CA LYS A 39 13.02 -24.73 10.07
C LYS A 39 13.31 -24.97 8.59
N LYS A 40 14.58 -25.29 8.31
CA LYS A 40 15.01 -25.80 7.00
C LYS A 40 14.12 -26.97 6.56
N GLY A 41 13.64 -26.91 5.34
CA GLY A 41 12.80 -27.93 4.69
C GLY A 41 11.30 -27.69 4.81
N GLN A 42 10.86 -26.84 5.75
CA GLN A 42 9.44 -26.52 5.90
C GLN A 42 8.91 -25.65 4.75
N GLU A 43 7.62 -25.77 4.48
CA GLU A 43 6.94 -25.06 3.41
C GLU A 43 5.81 -24.17 3.96
N LEU A 44 5.88 -22.88 3.67
CA LEU A 44 4.82 -21.91 3.95
C LEU A 44 3.94 -21.75 2.71
N ASP A 45 2.67 -22.12 2.81
CA ASP A 45 1.65 -21.87 1.79
C ASP A 45 0.85 -20.63 2.18
N ILE A 46 0.90 -19.59 1.35
CA ILE A 46 0.09 -18.37 1.48
C ILE A 46 -0.97 -18.40 0.37
N GLY A 47 -2.19 -18.76 0.73
CA GLY A 47 -3.34 -18.85 -0.16
C GLY A 47 -4.01 -17.49 -0.45
N PRO A 48 -5.33 -17.46 -0.70
CA PRO A 48 -6.05 -16.23 -1.03
C PRO A 48 -6.20 -15.27 0.15
N SER A 49 -6.33 -13.98 -0.19
CA SER A 49 -6.76 -12.92 0.71
C SER A 49 -8.16 -13.19 1.27
N GLN A 50 -8.33 -12.96 2.57
CA GLN A 50 -9.63 -13.02 3.26
C GLN A 50 -10.19 -11.62 3.56
N GLU A 51 -9.34 -10.62 3.75
CA GLU A 51 -9.77 -9.26 4.14
C GLU A 51 -9.37 -8.18 3.13
N GLY A 52 -8.08 -7.87 2.99
CA GLY A 52 -7.59 -6.80 2.10
C GLY A 52 -6.51 -7.25 1.13
N ALA A 53 -6.08 -6.33 0.28
CA ALA A 53 -5.39 -6.69 -0.97
C ALA A 53 -4.01 -7.34 -0.80
N ARG A 54 -3.30 -7.06 0.31
CA ARG A 54 -1.87 -7.36 0.43
C ARG A 54 -1.50 -7.87 1.82
N CYS A 55 -0.76 -8.97 1.87
CA CYS A 55 0.03 -9.37 3.04
C CYS A 55 1.52 -9.18 2.72
N PHE A 56 2.35 -9.15 3.77
CA PHE A 56 3.78 -9.03 3.66
C PHE A 56 4.45 -10.16 4.44
N LEU A 57 5.31 -10.92 3.76
CA LEU A 57 6.21 -11.88 4.37
C LEU A 57 7.53 -11.19 4.67
N THR A 58 7.89 -11.18 5.94
CA THR A 58 9.17 -10.66 6.41
C THR A 58 9.97 -11.78 7.06
N VAL A 59 11.29 -11.66 7.00
CA VAL A 59 12.25 -12.60 7.57
C VAL A 59 13.34 -11.81 8.29
N ARG A 60 13.82 -12.30 9.43
CA ARG A 60 14.91 -11.65 10.16
C ARG A 60 16.16 -11.63 9.28
N GLY A 61 16.78 -10.47 9.13
CA GLY A 61 17.87 -10.22 8.18
C GLY A 61 17.43 -9.76 6.78
N GLY A 62 16.14 -9.88 6.45
CA GLY A 62 15.59 -9.49 5.17
C GLY A 62 15.98 -10.42 4.02
N PHE A 63 15.60 -10.03 2.80
CA PHE A 63 16.00 -10.74 1.57
C PHE A 63 17.24 -10.08 0.97
N ASP A 64 18.24 -10.89 0.66
CA ASP A 64 19.48 -10.46 0.01
C ASP A 64 19.25 -10.33 -1.50
N VAL A 65 18.79 -9.14 -1.88
CA VAL A 65 18.66 -8.70 -3.26
C VAL A 65 19.50 -7.44 -3.47
N ALA A 66 19.98 -7.26 -4.70
CA ALA A 66 20.82 -6.13 -5.07
C ALA A 66 20.11 -4.79 -4.77
N SER A 67 20.86 -3.85 -4.19
CA SER A 67 20.41 -2.48 -4.03
C SER A 67 20.57 -1.73 -5.35
N VAL A 68 19.49 -1.13 -5.84
CA VAL A 68 19.47 -0.30 -7.04
C VAL A 68 19.00 1.09 -6.63
N LEU A 69 19.82 2.12 -6.89
CA LEU A 69 19.55 3.50 -6.47
C LEU A 69 19.25 3.64 -4.95
N GLY A 70 19.94 2.85 -4.12
CA GLY A 70 19.76 2.86 -2.66
C GLY A 70 18.51 2.12 -2.16
N SER A 71 17.76 1.43 -3.02
CA SER A 71 16.54 0.70 -2.67
C SER A 71 16.57 -0.76 -3.13
N ARG A 72 15.83 -1.61 -2.42
CA ARG A 72 15.58 -3.02 -2.79
C ARG A 72 14.18 -3.25 -3.38
N SER A 73 13.40 -2.18 -3.57
CA SER A 73 12.05 -2.28 -4.12
C SER A 73 12.08 -2.66 -5.60
N THR A 74 11.12 -3.48 -6.03
CA THR A 74 10.88 -3.74 -7.46
C THR A 74 9.99 -2.66 -8.04
N HIS A 75 10.49 -1.93 -9.04
CA HIS A 75 9.69 -1.01 -9.83
C HIS A 75 9.23 -1.70 -11.12
N MET A 76 7.93 -2.07 -11.14
CA MET A 76 7.35 -2.95 -12.15
C MET A 76 7.42 -2.39 -13.58
N MET A 77 7.29 -1.07 -13.73
CA MET A 77 7.25 -0.44 -15.05
C MET A 77 8.62 -0.42 -15.73
N THR A 78 9.67 -0.07 -14.99
CA THR A 78 11.04 0.03 -15.54
C THR A 78 11.83 -1.26 -15.38
N LYS A 79 11.26 -2.27 -14.72
CA LYS A 79 11.90 -3.55 -14.39
C LYS A 79 13.22 -3.38 -13.63
N LEU A 80 13.22 -2.50 -12.63
CA LEU A 80 14.38 -2.23 -11.78
C LEU A 80 14.19 -2.78 -10.37
N GLY A 81 15.28 -3.23 -9.75
CA GLY A 81 15.35 -3.61 -8.34
C GLY A 81 14.65 -4.93 -7.99
N GLY A 82 14.74 -5.31 -6.71
CA GLY A 82 14.30 -6.60 -6.19
C GLY A 82 14.93 -7.79 -6.91
N HIS A 83 14.14 -8.82 -7.21
CA HIS A 83 14.63 -10.02 -7.90
C HIS A 83 14.45 -9.89 -9.42
N GLY A 84 15.52 -9.47 -10.10
CA GLY A 84 15.54 -9.36 -11.56
C GLY A 84 14.54 -8.35 -12.14
N GLY A 85 14.05 -7.39 -11.35
CA GLY A 85 13.12 -6.36 -11.84
C GLY A 85 11.71 -6.87 -12.16
N ARG A 86 11.32 -8.05 -11.65
CA ARG A 86 10.04 -8.69 -12.00
C ARG A 86 9.34 -9.32 -10.78
N PRO A 87 8.07 -9.71 -10.89
CA PRO A 87 7.44 -10.59 -9.92
C PRO A 87 8.19 -11.90 -9.77
N LEU A 88 8.08 -12.52 -8.60
CA LEU A 88 8.63 -13.85 -8.36
C LEU A 88 7.90 -14.89 -9.22
N GLU A 89 8.67 -15.85 -9.70
CA GLU A 89 8.23 -16.97 -10.52
C GLU A 89 8.59 -18.30 -9.86
N LYS A 90 7.92 -19.37 -10.30
CA LYS A 90 8.18 -20.72 -9.78
C LYS A 90 9.63 -21.10 -10.07
N GLY A 91 10.36 -21.48 -9.02
CA GLY A 91 11.75 -21.90 -9.11
C GLY A 91 12.76 -20.81 -8.75
N ASP A 92 12.32 -19.56 -8.60
CA ASP A 92 13.18 -18.49 -8.07
C ASP A 92 13.68 -18.85 -6.67
N GLN A 93 14.92 -18.44 -6.39
CA GLN A 93 15.53 -18.56 -5.07
C GLN A 93 16.02 -17.19 -4.62
N LEU A 94 15.68 -16.85 -3.38
CA LEU A 94 16.14 -15.62 -2.72
C LEU A 94 17.01 -16.01 -1.54
N ASN A 95 18.20 -15.43 -1.49
CA ASN A 95 19.04 -15.53 -0.31
C ASN A 95 18.49 -14.64 0.80
N PHE A 96 18.81 -15.00 2.04
CA PHE A 96 18.50 -14.17 3.19
C PHE A 96 19.69 -13.26 3.49
N GLY A 97 19.41 -12.04 3.93
CA GLY A 97 20.43 -11.15 4.45
C GLY A 97 20.92 -11.59 5.83
N VAL A 98 21.96 -10.94 6.33
CA VAL A 98 22.53 -11.21 7.65
C VAL A 98 21.61 -10.60 8.73
N PRO A 99 21.08 -11.39 9.69
CA PRO A 99 20.33 -10.86 10.82
C PRO A 99 21.14 -9.86 11.64
N SER A 100 20.55 -8.73 12.03
CA SER A 100 21.12 -7.94 13.14
C SER A 100 20.90 -8.69 14.47
N PRO A 101 21.91 -8.70 15.36
CA PRO A 101 21.83 -9.40 16.64
C PRO A 101 20.91 -8.76 17.69
N ASP A 102 20.35 -7.58 17.47
CA ASP A 102 20.14 -6.66 18.61
C ASP A 102 18.73 -6.62 19.22
N LYS A 103 17.73 -7.34 18.69
CA LYS A 103 16.41 -7.36 19.33
C LYS A 103 15.60 -8.61 19.02
N GLU A 104 15.03 -9.22 20.06
CA GLU A 104 13.96 -10.22 19.89
C GLU A 104 12.69 -9.55 19.37
N PRO A 105 11.97 -10.18 18.43
CA PRO A 105 10.78 -9.58 17.85
C PRO A 105 9.71 -9.36 18.92
N GLU A 106 9.14 -8.16 18.94
CA GLU A 106 7.99 -7.86 19.75
C GLU A 106 6.73 -8.45 19.11
N LYS A 107 5.88 -9.08 19.92
CA LYS A 107 4.56 -9.50 19.49
C LYS A 107 3.65 -8.28 19.45
N MET A 108 3.28 -7.86 18.25
CA MET A 108 2.37 -6.73 18.05
C MET A 108 0.93 -7.13 18.41
N ASP A 109 0.17 -6.21 19.01
CA ASP A 109 -1.25 -6.44 19.26
C ASP A 109 -2.00 -6.69 17.94
N LYS A 110 -2.87 -7.71 17.94
CA LYS A 110 -3.62 -8.23 16.79
C LYS A 110 -4.65 -7.24 16.23
N LYS A 111 -4.75 -6.02 16.79
CA LYS A 111 -5.83 -5.05 16.57
C LYS A 111 -5.45 -3.81 15.77
N LEU A 112 -4.43 -3.89 14.90
CA LEU A 112 -4.22 -2.87 13.86
C LEU A 112 -5.29 -2.98 12.75
N LYS A 113 -6.57 -2.85 13.13
CA LYS A 113 -7.68 -2.74 12.19
C LYS A 113 -7.92 -1.26 11.89
N PHE A 114 -7.99 -0.95 10.61
CA PHE A 114 -8.35 0.38 10.14
C PHE A 114 -9.58 0.28 9.24
N ASP A 115 -10.46 1.26 9.39
CA ASP A 115 -11.59 1.42 8.49
C ASP A 115 -11.10 1.82 7.10
N ARG A 116 -11.35 0.95 6.12
CA ARG A 116 -11.01 1.14 4.70
C ARG A 116 -12.16 1.75 3.90
N SER A 117 -13.36 1.85 4.49
CA SER A 117 -14.52 2.47 3.85
C SER A 117 -14.40 3.99 3.79
N VAL A 118 -13.44 4.58 4.51
CA VAL A 118 -13.17 6.02 4.52
C VAL A 118 -11.70 6.32 4.24
N LEU A 119 -11.44 7.14 3.23
CA LEU A 119 -10.14 7.73 2.93
C LEU A 119 -10.14 9.21 3.25
N ARG A 120 -9.27 9.64 4.16
CA ARG A 120 -9.13 11.06 4.51
C ARG A 120 -8.32 11.80 3.46
N VAL A 121 -8.81 12.98 3.08
CA VAL A 121 -8.21 13.80 2.03
C VAL A 121 -8.11 15.26 2.42
N THR A 122 -7.06 15.94 1.95
CA THR A 122 -7.01 17.39 1.87
C THR A 122 -7.45 17.85 0.47
N LYS A 123 -7.77 19.15 0.34
CA LYS A 123 -8.01 19.76 -0.97
C LYS A 123 -6.76 19.66 -1.84
N GLY A 124 -6.94 19.27 -3.09
CA GLY A 124 -5.87 19.11 -4.07
C GLY A 124 -5.41 20.45 -4.64
N LEU A 125 -4.30 20.41 -5.39
CA LEU A 125 -3.67 21.60 -5.95
C LEU A 125 -4.60 22.37 -6.90
N GLN A 126 -5.49 21.69 -7.63
CA GLN A 126 -6.46 22.30 -8.55
C GLN A 126 -7.90 22.12 -8.07
N HIS A 127 -8.13 21.97 -6.76
CA HIS A 127 -9.49 21.83 -6.24
C HIS A 127 -10.40 23.01 -6.63
N ASP A 128 -9.83 24.20 -6.80
CA ASP A 128 -10.49 25.45 -7.19
C ASP A 128 -10.79 25.55 -8.69
N TRP A 129 -10.33 24.59 -9.49
CA TRP A 129 -10.66 24.49 -10.93
C TRP A 129 -11.97 23.77 -11.18
N PHE A 130 -12.47 23.06 -10.17
CA PHE A 130 -13.78 22.42 -10.19
C PHE A 130 -14.84 23.38 -9.65
N ASP A 131 -16.07 23.27 -10.15
CA ASP A 131 -17.16 24.08 -9.61
C ASP A 131 -17.40 23.73 -8.13
N PRO A 132 -17.80 24.68 -7.27
CA PRO A 132 -17.91 24.45 -5.83
C PRO A 132 -18.74 23.23 -5.43
N ASP A 133 -19.85 22.98 -6.13
CA ASP A 133 -20.76 21.85 -5.86
C ASP A 133 -20.11 20.48 -6.13
N VAL A 134 -19.08 20.44 -6.98
CA VAL A 134 -18.34 19.22 -7.34
C VAL A 134 -17.56 18.68 -6.14
N TRP A 135 -17.04 19.56 -5.28
CA TRP A 135 -16.36 19.13 -4.06
C TRP A 135 -17.31 18.41 -3.11
N ASP A 136 -18.51 18.96 -2.93
CA ASP A 136 -19.53 18.39 -2.05
C ASP A 136 -20.09 17.08 -2.59
N GLU A 137 -20.26 16.95 -3.90
CA GLU A 137 -20.53 15.68 -4.56
C GLU A 137 -19.40 14.68 -4.30
N PHE A 138 -18.15 15.05 -4.58
CA PHE A 138 -16.98 14.19 -4.45
C PHE A 138 -16.82 13.57 -3.05
N ILE A 139 -17.07 14.34 -1.99
CA ILE A 139 -16.97 13.83 -0.60
C ILE A 139 -18.22 13.07 -0.14
N ARG A 140 -19.39 13.32 -0.74
CA ARG A 140 -20.66 12.64 -0.41
C ARG A 140 -20.80 11.31 -1.13
N GLU A 141 -20.24 11.19 -2.33
CA GLU A 141 -20.37 9.99 -3.15
C GLU A 141 -19.53 8.80 -2.65
N ARG A 142 -19.98 7.59 -2.99
CA ARG A 142 -19.24 6.35 -2.75
C ARG A 142 -18.63 5.83 -4.03
N PHE A 143 -17.37 5.45 -3.97
CA PHE A 143 -16.60 4.92 -5.09
C PHE A 143 -16.31 3.45 -4.89
N THR A 144 -16.33 2.69 -5.98
CA THR A 144 -15.94 1.27 -5.98
C THR A 144 -14.57 1.13 -6.62
N VAL A 145 -13.70 0.30 -6.06
CA VAL A 145 -12.37 0.03 -6.65
C VAL A 145 -12.54 -0.77 -7.94
N SER A 146 -11.98 -0.25 -9.04
CA SER A 146 -12.01 -0.91 -10.35
C SER A 146 -11.07 -2.10 -10.42
N GLN A 147 -11.42 -3.09 -11.25
CA GLN A 147 -10.54 -4.21 -11.62
C GLN A 147 -9.24 -3.77 -12.32
N ARG A 148 -9.21 -2.55 -12.87
CA ARG A 148 -8.03 -1.97 -13.53
C ARG A 148 -7.04 -1.31 -12.57
N SER A 149 -7.28 -1.40 -11.26
CA SER A 149 -6.40 -0.83 -10.24
C SER A 149 -5.13 -1.64 -10.05
N ASN A 150 -3.99 -0.96 -9.89
CA ASN A 150 -2.69 -1.61 -9.69
C ASN A 150 -1.77 -0.71 -8.83
N ARG A 151 -0.46 -1.00 -8.83
CA ARG A 151 0.52 -0.23 -8.05
C ARG A 151 0.75 1.20 -8.56
N MET A 152 0.40 1.50 -9.81
CA MET A 152 0.50 2.86 -10.35
C MET A 152 -0.62 3.75 -9.81
N GLY A 153 -1.82 3.20 -9.67
CA GLY A 153 -2.95 3.94 -9.15
C GLY A 153 -4.20 3.09 -8.92
N LEU A 154 -4.99 3.56 -7.95
CA LEU A 154 -6.30 3.03 -7.63
C LEU A 154 -7.33 3.74 -8.50
N ARG A 155 -7.94 3.01 -9.44
CA ARG A 155 -8.97 3.53 -10.35
C ARG A 155 -10.33 3.26 -9.76
N THR A 156 -11.26 4.20 -9.87
CA THR A 156 -12.61 4.03 -9.35
C THR A 156 -13.64 3.73 -10.44
N GLU A 157 -14.70 3.04 -10.04
CA GLU A 157 -15.99 2.93 -10.70
C GLU A 157 -17.04 3.65 -9.84
N GLY A 158 -18.21 3.93 -10.41
CA GLY A 158 -19.29 4.65 -9.74
C GLY A 158 -19.49 6.06 -10.31
N PRO A 159 -19.82 7.06 -9.45
CA PRO A 159 -20.12 8.43 -9.86
C PRO A 159 -19.01 9.07 -10.69
N ARG A 160 -19.42 9.89 -11.65
CA ARG A 160 -18.50 10.68 -12.48
C ARG A 160 -18.50 12.09 -11.91
N ILE A 161 -17.33 12.53 -11.48
CA ILE A 161 -17.12 13.91 -11.05
C ILE A 161 -17.12 14.79 -12.30
N GLY A 162 -18.05 15.75 -12.32
CA GLY A 162 -18.13 16.77 -13.37
C GLY A 162 -16.82 17.53 -13.46
N ALA A 163 -16.02 17.22 -14.46
CA ALA A 163 -14.77 17.91 -14.71
C ALA A 163 -15.07 19.17 -15.54
N THR A 164 -15.60 20.23 -14.92
CA THR A 164 -15.63 21.56 -15.56
C THR A 164 -14.24 22.18 -15.46
N VAL A 165 -13.23 21.50 -16.00
CA VAL A 165 -11.87 22.01 -15.97
C VAL A 165 -11.81 23.17 -16.97
N LYS A 166 -11.78 24.40 -16.47
CA LYS A 166 -11.73 25.60 -17.32
C LYS A 166 -10.40 25.74 -18.08
N LYS A 167 -9.43 24.86 -17.82
CA LYS A 167 -8.03 24.95 -18.27
C LYS A 167 -7.43 23.57 -18.49
N ASP A 168 -6.65 23.41 -19.56
CA ASP A 168 -5.75 22.26 -19.66
C ASP A 168 -4.65 22.36 -18.59
N VAL A 169 -4.36 21.25 -17.91
CA VAL A 169 -3.25 21.19 -16.95
C VAL A 169 -1.95 21.08 -17.73
N LEU A 170 -1.06 22.06 -17.58
CA LEU A 170 0.34 21.88 -17.97
C LEU A 170 0.94 20.75 -17.14
N THR A 171 1.65 19.83 -17.78
CA THR A 171 2.29 18.68 -17.10
C THR A 171 3.09 19.15 -15.90
N GLU A 172 2.74 18.62 -14.72
CA GLU A 172 3.34 19.02 -13.45
C GLU A 172 3.63 17.79 -12.57
N GLY A 173 4.35 18.01 -11.46
CA GLY A 173 4.66 16.95 -10.49
C GLY A 173 3.41 16.30 -9.92
N LEU A 174 3.36 14.98 -9.95
CA LEU A 174 2.25 14.19 -9.41
C LEU A 174 2.67 13.60 -8.05
N PRO A 175 2.11 14.07 -6.92
CA PRO A 175 2.42 13.46 -5.63
C PRO A 175 1.70 12.12 -5.47
N ILE A 176 2.21 11.28 -4.57
CA ILE A 176 1.54 10.05 -4.14
C ILE A 176 0.25 10.39 -3.39
N GLY A 177 -0.83 9.63 -3.63
CA GLY A 177 -2.13 9.88 -3.02
C GLY A 177 -2.95 10.97 -3.71
N ALA A 178 -2.41 11.63 -4.74
CA ALA A 178 -3.15 12.60 -5.53
C ALA A 178 -4.39 11.96 -6.18
N VAL A 179 -5.55 12.60 -6.01
CA VAL A 179 -6.80 12.16 -6.62
C VAL A 179 -7.01 12.95 -7.90
N GLN A 180 -6.62 12.33 -9.01
CA GLN A 180 -6.73 12.90 -10.35
C GLN A 180 -8.15 12.68 -10.90
N VAL A 181 -8.67 13.67 -11.63
CA VAL A 181 -9.96 13.56 -12.35
C VAL A 181 -9.70 13.74 -13.86
N PRO A 182 -9.56 12.65 -14.62
CA PRO A 182 -9.45 12.72 -16.08
C PRO A 182 -10.75 13.24 -16.73
N SER A 183 -10.72 13.49 -18.05
CA SER A 183 -11.90 13.94 -18.82
C SER A 183 -13.11 13.00 -18.72
N GLY A 184 -12.89 11.70 -18.45
CA GLY A 184 -13.96 10.74 -18.18
C GLY A 184 -14.66 10.91 -16.82
N GLY A 185 -14.18 11.80 -15.95
CA GLY A 185 -14.76 12.14 -14.64
C GLY A 185 -14.55 11.10 -13.54
N ARG A 186 -13.87 9.98 -13.81
CA ARG A 186 -13.65 8.92 -12.81
C ARG A 186 -12.34 9.13 -12.06
N PRO A 187 -12.35 9.32 -10.74
CA PRO A 187 -11.14 9.53 -9.96
C PRO A 187 -10.10 8.42 -10.09
N ILE A 188 -8.83 8.83 -10.06
CA ILE A 188 -7.68 7.93 -9.97
C ILE A 188 -6.78 8.41 -8.84
N ILE A 189 -6.57 7.58 -7.81
CA ILE A 189 -5.63 7.85 -6.73
C ILE A 189 -4.24 7.39 -7.19
N SER A 190 -3.28 8.28 -7.30
CA SER A 190 -1.89 7.92 -7.60
C SER A 190 -1.28 7.09 -6.45
N PHE A 191 -0.46 6.10 -6.79
CA PHE A 191 0.11 5.19 -5.80
C PHE A 191 1.60 4.94 -6.02
N VAL A 192 2.16 3.93 -5.37
CA VAL A 192 3.62 3.75 -5.18
C VAL A 192 4.45 3.64 -6.46
N ASP A 193 3.85 3.24 -7.58
CA ASP A 193 4.52 3.17 -8.90
C ASP A 193 3.92 4.22 -9.88
N HIS A 194 3.31 5.30 -9.38
CA HIS A 194 2.74 6.36 -10.23
C HIS A 194 3.80 7.04 -11.10
N GLN A 195 3.34 7.70 -12.16
CA GLN A 195 4.18 8.59 -12.98
C GLN A 195 4.67 9.77 -12.13
N THR A 196 5.88 10.25 -12.42
CA THR A 196 6.47 11.42 -11.74
C THR A 196 5.73 12.72 -12.07
N THR A 197 5.15 12.79 -13.28
CA THR A 197 4.36 13.93 -13.74
C THR A 197 3.01 13.48 -14.31
N GLY A 198 2.04 14.38 -14.30
CA GLY A 198 0.69 14.12 -14.81
C GLY A 198 0.03 15.38 -15.36
N GLY A 199 -0.89 15.18 -16.31
CA GLY A 199 -1.66 16.24 -16.97
C GLY A 199 -3.14 16.26 -16.59
N TYR A 200 -3.53 15.60 -15.49
CA TYR A 200 -4.91 15.62 -14.99
C TYR A 200 -5.04 16.52 -13.76
N PRO A 201 -6.16 17.26 -13.62
CA PRO A 201 -6.40 18.11 -12.46
C PRO A 201 -6.61 17.23 -11.23
N LYS A 202 -6.09 17.71 -10.09
CA LYS A 202 -6.12 16.97 -8.82
C LYS A 202 -7.10 17.66 -7.89
N ILE A 203 -8.27 17.03 -7.69
CA ILE A 203 -9.33 17.56 -6.83
C ILE A 203 -8.97 17.45 -5.35
N ALA A 204 -8.25 16.39 -4.98
CA ALA A 204 -7.91 16.06 -3.59
C ALA A 204 -6.54 15.38 -3.48
N ASN A 205 -6.03 15.25 -2.26
CA ASN A 205 -4.87 14.42 -1.95
C ASN A 205 -5.15 13.55 -0.73
N VAL A 206 -4.99 12.23 -0.86
CA VAL A 206 -5.10 11.30 0.28
C VAL A 206 -3.98 11.60 1.27
N VAL A 207 -4.33 11.74 2.55
CA VAL A 207 -3.33 12.00 3.58
C VAL A 207 -2.38 10.82 3.73
N THR A 208 -1.10 11.10 4.01
CA THR A 208 -0.05 10.07 4.13
C THR A 208 -0.44 8.93 5.07
N ALA A 209 -1.07 9.26 6.20
CA ALA A 209 -1.53 8.30 7.19
C ALA A 209 -2.58 7.29 6.66
N ASP A 210 -3.27 7.61 5.57
CA ASP A 210 -4.29 6.76 4.94
C ASP A 210 -3.78 6.04 3.68
N LEU A 211 -2.54 6.27 3.22
CA LEU A 211 -1.95 5.53 2.08
C LEU A 211 -1.89 4.01 2.33
N ARG A 212 -1.73 3.61 3.59
CA ARG A 212 -1.82 2.19 4.00
C ARG A 212 -3.20 1.58 3.74
N LYS A 213 -4.27 2.39 3.82
CA LYS A 213 -5.63 1.97 3.47
C LYS A 213 -5.77 1.78 1.96
N VAL A 214 -5.26 2.73 1.17
CA VAL A 214 -5.21 2.63 -0.30
C VAL A 214 -4.50 1.35 -0.73
N GLY A 215 -3.37 1.01 -0.08
CA GLY A 215 -2.64 -0.22 -0.30
C GLY A 215 -3.39 -1.52 0.06
N GLN A 216 -4.51 -1.46 0.79
CA GLN A 216 -5.31 -2.62 1.16
C GLN A 216 -6.66 -2.71 0.46
N LEU A 217 -7.06 -1.67 -0.27
CA LEU A 217 -8.26 -1.70 -1.11
C LEU A 217 -8.07 -2.69 -2.26
N LYS A 218 -9.04 -3.59 -2.46
CA LYS A 218 -9.09 -4.57 -3.55
C LYS A 218 -10.28 -4.29 -4.48
N PRO A 219 -10.27 -4.78 -5.73
CA PRO A 219 -11.39 -4.59 -6.65
C PRO A 219 -12.73 -4.99 -6.01
N GLY A 220 -13.74 -4.14 -6.19
CA GLY A 220 -15.06 -4.29 -5.57
C GLY A 220 -15.20 -3.67 -4.17
N ASP A 221 -14.12 -3.34 -3.47
CA ASP A 221 -14.22 -2.59 -2.22
C ASP A 221 -14.86 -1.21 -2.48
N VAL A 222 -15.71 -0.78 -1.55
CA VAL A 222 -16.40 0.51 -1.60
C VAL A 222 -15.84 1.43 -0.52
N PHE A 223 -15.59 2.69 -0.89
CA PHE A 223 -15.11 3.71 0.04
C PHE A 223 -15.65 5.09 -0.31
N GLN A 224 -15.51 6.01 0.64
CA GLN A 224 -15.88 7.42 0.52
C GLN A 224 -14.68 8.30 0.93
N PHE A 225 -14.60 9.50 0.37
CA PHE A 225 -13.61 10.49 0.77
C PHE A 225 -14.12 11.34 1.94
N ARG A 226 -13.27 11.56 2.94
CA ARG A 226 -13.58 12.46 4.07
C ARG A 226 -12.61 13.64 4.08
N PRO A 227 -13.08 14.88 3.96
CA PRO A 227 -12.20 16.03 4.04
C PRO A 227 -11.62 16.17 5.45
N VAL A 228 -10.35 16.56 5.55
CA VAL A 228 -9.67 16.93 6.80
C VAL A 228 -8.86 18.21 6.58
N SER A 229 -8.60 18.95 7.66
CA SER A 229 -7.69 20.10 7.58
C SER A 229 -6.24 19.64 7.37
N MET A 230 -5.38 20.56 6.91
CA MET A 230 -3.94 20.26 6.84
C MET A 230 -3.36 19.96 8.22
N SER A 231 -3.80 20.69 9.26
CA SER A 231 -3.38 20.44 10.64
C SER A 231 -3.80 19.07 11.17
N GLU A 232 -5.01 18.58 10.82
CA GLU A 232 -5.43 17.21 11.15
C GLU A 232 -4.58 16.20 10.39
N ALA A 233 -4.30 16.43 9.10
CA ALA A 233 -3.46 15.54 8.29
C ALA A 233 -2.04 15.41 8.85
N GLU A 234 -1.43 16.52 9.27
CA GLU A 234 -0.11 16.54 9.92
C GLU A 234 -0.12 15.79 11.25
N LYS A 235 -1.12 16.05 12.10
CA LYS A 235 -1.28 15.33 13.36
C LYS A 235 -1.35 13.82 13.14
N LEU A 236 -2.15 13.38 12.16
CA LEU A 236 -2.30 11.96 11.84
C LEU A 236 -0.99 11.33 11.33
N TYR A 237 -0.17 12.10 10.61
CA TYR A 237 1.14 11.68 10.17
C TYR A 237 2.09 11.53 11.37
N PHE A 238 2.17 12.53 12.26
CA PHE A 238 3.01 12.44 13.45
C PHE A 238 2.60 11.31 14.39
N ASP A 239 1.30 11.11 14.61
CA ASP A 239 0.78 9.99 15.41
C ASP A 239 1.25 8.63 14.83
N GLN A 240 1.30 8.51 13.48
CA GLN A 240 1.82 7.32 12.82
C GLN A 240 3.34 7.17 12.99
N GLU A 241 4.11 8.24 12.81
CA GLU A 241 5.57 8.19 12.97
C GLU A 241 5.98 7.89 14.41
N SER A 242 5.32 8.51 15.39
CA SER A 242 5.52 8.20 16.81
C SER A 242 5.22 6.74 17.14
N PHE A 243 4.16 6.17 16.56
CA PHE A 243 3.88 4.75 16.70
C PHE A 243 5.06 3.89 16.19
N PHE A 244 5.63 4.20 15.02
CA PHE A 244 6.76 3.44 14.51
C PHE A 244 8.04 3.64 15.34
N GLN A 245 8.32 4.85 15.80
CA GLN A 245 9.49 5.12 16.64
C GLN A 245 9.44 4.34 17.96
N GLN A 246 8.28 4.26 18.62
CA GLN A 246 8.10 3.49 19.86
C GLN A 246 8.46 2.00 19.69
N HIS A 247 8.14 1.42 18.53
CA HIS A 247 8.33 -0.01 18.27
C HIS A 247 9.65 -0.33 17.54
N THR A 248 10.31 0.65 16.91
CA THR A 248 11.58 0.45 16.19
C THR A 248 12.80 0.98 16.94
N THR A 249 12.67 2.01 17.78
CA THR A 249 13.80 2.75 18.39
C THR A 249 14.07 2.38 19.86
N SER A 250 13.35 1.43 20.44
CA SER A 250 13.64 0.90 21.78
C SER A 250 14.83 -0.09 21.74
N GLY A 251 16.04 0.45 21.57
CA GLY A 251 17.30 -0.29 21.50
C GLY A 251 18.55 0.56 21.22
N SER A 252 18.59 1.82 21.65
CA SER A 252 19.81 2.64 21.69
C SER A 252 20.19 2.94 23.13
#